data_AF-F2KPR6-F1
#
_entry.id   AF-F2KPR6-F1
#
_cell.length_a   1.000
_cell.length_b   1.000
_cell.length_c   1.000
_cell.angle_alpha   90.00
_cell.angle_beta   90.00
_cell.angle_gamma   90.00
#
_symmetry.space_group_name_H-M   'P 1'
#
loop_
_entity.id
_entity.type
_entity.pdbx_description
1 polymer ?
#
loop_
_entity_poly.entity_id
_entity_poly.type
_entity_poly.pdbx_seq_one_letter_code
_entity_poly.pdbx_strand_id
1 'polypeptide(L)' 'MITVSKASRKTFPFEYTRFEKARIIGARALQIAMGAPVLIETDRTDPLEIAREEFEKGIIPITVRRRRNSFVWLERNDLF' A
#
# COMPACT_ATOMS: atom_id res chain seq x y z
N MET A 1 34.29 -19.48 12.85
CA MET A 1 33.41 -18.76 13.80
C MET A 1 33.35 -17.32 13.29
N ILE A 2 32.24 -16.83 12.72
CA ILE A 2 31.03 -16.35 13.40
C ILE A 2 29.83 -16.55 12.45
N THR A 3 28.80 -17.27 12.89
CA THR A 3 27.52 -17.38 12.18
C THR A 3 26.65 -16.18 12.56
N VAL A 4 26.43 -15.25 11.62
CA VAL A 4 25.51 -14.13 11.84
C VAL A 4 24.07 -14.65 11.76
N SER A 5 23.51 -15.01 12.91
CA SER A 5 22.10 -15.33 13.06
C SER A 5 21.28 -14.08 12.78
N LYS A 6 20.69 -14.00 11.59
CA LYS A 6 19.83 -12.90 11.17
C LYS A 6 18.56 -12.94 12.03
N ALA A 7 18.55 -12.12 13.08
CA ALA A 7 17.42 -11.99 14.00
C ALA A 7 16.11 -11.77 13.22
N SER A 8 15.09 -12.55 13.56
CA SER A 8 13.75 -12.43 12.99
C SER A 8 13.19 -11.05 13.34
N ARG A 9 13.25 -10.14 12.37
CA ARG A 9 12.64 -8.82 12.50
C ARG A 9 11.14 -9.05 12.61
N LYS A 10 10.56 -8.72 13.77
CA LYS A 10 9.12 -8.71 13.96
C LYS A 10 8.53 -7.66 13.02
N THR A 11 8.11 -8.10 11.84
CA THR A 11 7.32 -7.31 10.89
C THR A 11 5.95 -7.09 11.53
N PHE A 12 5.39 -5.89 11.41
CA PHE A 12 4.01 -5.62 11.85
C PHE A 12 3.06 -6.70 11.30
N PRO A 13 1.96 -7.03 12.01
CA PRO A 13 1.02 -8.06 11.57
C PRO A 13 0.23 -7.68 10.30
N PHE A 14 0.40 -6.44 9.80
CA PHE A 14 -0.28 -5.92 8.62
C PHE A 14 0.70 -5.67 7.48
N GLU A 15 0.35 -6.11 6.27
CA GLU A 15 1.18 -5.94 5.07
C GLU A 15 1.38 -4.48 4.68
N TYR A 16 0.37 -3.63 4.91
CA TYR A 16 0.35 -2.20 4.57
C TYR A 16 0.01 -1.33 5.79
N THR A 17 0.65 -0.17 5.89
CA THR A 17 0.24 0.90 6.81
C THR A 17 -1.03 1.59 6.32
N ARG A 18 -1.75 2.30 7.21
CA ARG A 18 -2.95 3.08 6.83
C ARG A 18 -2.65 4.11 5.73
N PHE A 19 -1.45 4.71 5.75
CA PHE A 19 -1.01 5.68 4.75
C PHE A 19 -0.72 5.02 3.39
N GLU A 20 -0.04 3.87 3.40
CA GLU A 20 0.22 3.10 2.19
C GLU A 20 -1.08 2.63 1.55
N LYS A 21 -1.99 2.06 2.36
CA LYS A 21 -3.32 1.63 1.89
C LYS A 21 -4.10 2.79 1.26
N ALA A 22 -4.17 3.93 1.94
CA ALA A 22 -4.85 5.12 1.41
C ALA A 22 -4.22 5.60 0.09
N ARG A 23 -2.89 5.58 -0.02
CA ARG A 23 -2.19 6.02 -1.23
C ARG A 23 -2.41 5.09 -2.42
N ILE A 24 -2.39 3.76 -2.21
CA ILE A 24 -2.65 2.77 -3.27
C ILE A 24 -4.06 2.96 -3.83
N ILE A 25 -5.07 3.00 -2.95
CA ILE A 25 -6.48 3.15 -3.35
C ILE A 25 -6.68 4.49 -4.07
N GLY A 26 -6.15 5.59 -3.52
CA GLY A 26 -6.30 6.91 -4.14
C GLY A 26 -5.63 7.01 -5.52
N ALA A 27 -4.43 6.44 -5.68
CA ALA A 27 -3.75 6.42 -6.98
C ALA A 27 -4.53 5.58 -8.00
N ARG A 28 -5.08 4.43 -7.59
CA ARG A 28 -5.87 3.57 -8.48
C ARG A 28 -7.21 4.21 -8.86
N ALA A 29 -7.90 4.84 -7.92
CA ALA A 29 -9.14 5.58 -8.19
C ALA A 29 -8.91 6.69 -9.23
N LEU A 30 -7.78 7.42 -9.14
CA LEU A 30 -7.43 8.43 -10.14
C LEU A 30 -7.21 7.81 -11.53
N GLN A 31 -6.52 6.66 -11.63
CA GLN A 31 -6.34 5.98 -12.90
C GLN A 31 -7.69 5.61 -13.55
N ILE A 32 -8.60 5.04 -12.77
CA ILE A 32 -9.94 4.66 -13.23
C ILE A 32 -10.72 5.91 -13.68
N ALA A 33 -10.67 6.99 -12.90
CA ALA A 33 -11.30 8.26 -13.26
C ALA A 33 -10.76 8.86 -14.58
N MET A 34 -9.50 8.57 -14.93
CA MET A 34 -8.88 8.95 -16.20
C MET A 34 -9.16 7.97 -17.35
N GLY A 35 -10.04 6.99 -17.15
CA GLY A 35 -10.42 6.02 -18.18
C GLY A 35 -9.49 4.81 -18.30
N ALA A 36 -8.66 4.54 -17.29
CA ALA A 36 -7.89 3.30 -17.26
C ALA A 36 -8.83 2.08 -17.13
N PRO A 37 -8.49 0.94 -17.74
CA PRO A 37 -9.32 -0.26 -17.66
C PRO A 37 -9.39 -0.79 -16.21
N VAL A 38 -10.61 -1.15 -15.83
CA VAL A 38 -10.93 -1.82 -14.55
C VAL A 38 -10.65 -3.31 -14.71
N LEU A 39 -10.04 -3.94 -13.69
CA LEU A 39 -9.61 -5.35 -13.72
C LEU A 39 -10.67 -6.30 -13.14
N ILE A 40 -11.82 -5.77 -12.73
CA ILE A 40 -12.94 -6.50 -12.14
C ILE A 40 -14.23 -6.21 -12.88
N GLU A 41 -15.11 -7.20 -12.89
CA GLU A 41 -16.52 -6.98 -13.18
C GLU A 41 -17.17 -6.39 -11.93
N THR A 42 -17.72 -5.19 -12.04
CA THR A 42 -18.38 -4.47 -10.94
C THR A 42 -19.50 -3.61 -11.51
N ASP A 43 -20.62 -3.55 -10.79
CA ASP A 43 -21.78 -2.70 -11.14
C ASP A 43 -21.60 -1.25 -10.65
N ARG A 44 -20.48 -0.96 -9.98
CA ARG A 44 -20.21 0.34 -9.36
C ARG A 44 -19.67 1.33 -10.38
N THR A 45 -20.13 2.57 -10.28
CA THR A 45 -19.71 3.66 -11.16
C THR A 45 -18.64 4.55 -10.53
N ASP A 46 -18.58 4.63 -9.19
CA ASP A 46 -17.61 5.50 -8.51
C ASP A 46 -16.19 4.89 -8.59
N PRO A 47 -15.21 5.59 -9.20
CA PRO A 47 -13.83 5.14 -9.27
C PRO A 47 -13.21 4.76 -7.92
N LEU A 48 -13.61 5.43 -6.84
CA LEU A 48 -13.09 5.14 -5.51
C LEU A 48 -13.57 3.80 -4.98
N GLU A 49 -14.83 3.46 -5.21
CA GLU A 49 -15.41 2.19 -4.77
C GLU A 49 -14.86 1.02 -5.59
N ILE A 50 -14.67 1.22 -6.90
CA ILE A 50 -14.03 0.24 -7.78
C ILE A 50 -12.59 -0.02 -7.31
N ALA A 51 -11.81 1.03 -7.04
CA ALA A 51 -10.45 0.91 -6.54
C ALA A 51 -10.38 0.22 -5.18
N ARG A 52 -11.36 0.43 -4.29
CA ARG A 52 -11.43 -0.30 -3.01
C ARG A 52 -11.66 -1.79 -3.23
N GLU A 53 -12.56 -2.14 -4.14
CA GLU A 53 -12.88 -3.53 -4.44
C GLU A 53 -11.69 -4.26 -5.11
N GLU A 54 -10.99 -3.60 -6.04
CA GLU A 54 -9.75 -4.13 -6.61
C GLU A 54 -8.64 -4.29 -5.55
N PHE A 55 -8.57 -3.38 -4.57
CA PHE A 55 -7.63 -3.49 -3.46
C PHE A 55 -7.94 -4.70 -2.57
N GLU A 56 -9.21 -4.93 -2.24
CA GLU A 56 -9.66 -6.07 -1.44
C GLU A 56 -9.40 -7.41 -2.15
N LYS A 57 -9.49 -7.43 -3.48
CA LYS A 57 -9.13 -8.58 -4.32
C LYS A 57 -7.61 -8.74 -4.53
N GLY A 58 -6.79 -7.75 -4.12
CA GLY A 58 -5.33 -7.82 -4.19
C GLY A 58 -4.74 -7.75 -5.61
N ILE A 59 -5.50 -7.23 -6.58
CA ILE A 59 -5.16 -7.24 -8.01
C ILE A 59 -4.64 -5.88 -8.53
N ILE A 60 -4.55 -4.87 -7.67
CA ILE A 60 -4.05 -3.55 -8.06
C ILE A 60 -2.57 -3.67 -8.47
N PRO A 61 -2.19 -3.24 -9.68
CA PRO A 61 -0.82 -3.31 -10.19
C PRO A 61 0.05 -2.17 -9.64
N ILE A 62 0.05 -1.96 -8.32
CA ILE A 62 0.86 -0.93 -7.63
C ILE A 62 1.67 -1.60 -6.53
N THR A 63 3.00 -1.46 -6.61
CA THR A 63 3.92 -1.99 -5.59
C THR A 63 4.41 -0.88 -4.67
N VAL A 64 4.36 -1.11 -3.36
CA VAL A 64 4.93 -0.18 -2.37
C VAL A 64 6.42 -0.41 -2.23
N ARG A 65 7.23 0.58 -2.60
CA ARG A 65 8.68 0.57 -2.36
C ARG A 65 9.01 1.31 -1.07
N ARG A 66 9.43 0.58 -0.04
CA ARG A 66 9.90 1.15 1.23
C ARG A 66 11.39 1.50 1.13
N ARG A 67 11.75 2.76 1.39
CA ARG A 67 13.15 3.24 1.32
C ARG A 67 14.01 2.74 2.49
N ARG A 68 13.40 2.52 3.66
CA ARG A 68 14.02 1.93 4.84
C ARG A 68 13.13 0.79 5.35
N ASN A 69 13.75 -0.33 5.73
CA ASN A 69 13.08 -1.43 6.42
C ASN A 69 12.88 -1.16 7.92
N SER A 70 13.39 -0.03 8.41
CA SER A 70 13.17 0.49 9.75
C SER A 70 12.05 1.52 9.73
N PHE A 71 11.06 1.29 10.59
CA PHE A 71 10.01 2.25 10.89
C PHE A 71 10.67 3.48 11.51
N VAL A 72 10.75 4.58 10.76
CA VAL A 72 11.27 5.86 11.24
C VAL A 72 10.08 6.77 11.38
N TRP A 73 9.41 6.70 12.53
CA TRP A 73 8.35 7.65 12.83
C TRP A 73 8.62 8.51 14.05
N LEU A 74 9.70 8.27 14.83
CA LEU A 74 9.94 8.99 16.09
C LEU A 74 11.42 9.13 16.50
N GLU A 75 12.39 9.19 15.56
CA GLU A 75 13.80 9.45 15.94
C GLU A 75 14.26 10.90 15.72
N ARG A 76 13.48 11.70 15.01
CA ARG A 76 13.75 13.13 14.83
C ARG A 76 12.42 13.87 14.87
N ASN A 77 12.08 14.36 16.05
CA ASN A 77 10.93 15.22 16.35
C ASN A 77 10.77 16.35 15.33
N ASP A 78 9.52 16.80 15.20
CA ASP A 78 9.08 18.16 14.83
C ASP A 78 9.73 18.83 13.62
N LEU A 79 9.03 18.80 12.49
CA LEU A 79 8.99 19.92 11.54
C LEU A 79 7.57 19.94 10.91
N PHE A 80 6.58 20.51 11.59
CA PHE A 80 6.13 21.87 11.27
C PHE A 80 7.28 22.86 11.03
#